data_AF-A0A7C6J0A0-F1
#
_entry.id   AF-A0A7C6J0A0-F1
#
_cell.length_a   1.000
_cell.length_b   1.000
_cell.length_c   1.000
_cell.angle_alpha   90.00
_cell.angle_beta   90.00
_cell.angle_gamma   90.00
#
_symmetry.space_group_name_H-M   'P 1'
#
loop_
_entity.id
_entity.type
_entity.pdbx_description
1 polymer ?
#
loop_
_entity_poly.entity_id
_entity_poly.type
_entity_poly.pdbx_seq_one_letter_code
_entity_poly.pdbx_strand_id
1 'polypeptide(L)'
;GGLQVTKHRRPVVKAADIGAMTLVKLGSGVNLIGYYMYHGGTNPKGKLTTLQESKATGYPNDVPEVSYDFRAPIREYGQISETYKEIKLLSMFLHDFGSELCHMPAYIPEENPLDPENLKDLRYSVRHDGERGYLFLNNYVRRYDMADHKRLNIKIELPNETIYYPEFDLMDKEYCFYPFNMKIGDGILKTALASPLCIIKNTTDTYVFYTDKDPMYDIEGDIGENRIITLSKEDGKNAYKVRLKKEHLIISKSVVIKSDKGLELIGKDIPNIKVYPDFDKTPKGWTKVAREGEFTIYEKKLDVTQARVTFDLIDETDEKVVYDIRINLSSKDIRDSFLRINYEGDMGRLYHNDEIIADNFYAGRPWDVSLRRFDYPESLRLEIYPLKDNEEVFLEYWPEMKDGKASRLLGLDMIEEFKSELEV
;
A
#
# COMPACT_ATOMS: atom_id res chain seq x y z
N GLY A 1 -2.79 -8.90 -4.82
CA GLY A 1 -3.44 -8.14 -3.75
C GLY A 1 -2.63 -8.34 -2.52
N GLY A 2 -3.25 -8.84 -1.45
CA GLY A 2 -2.50 -9.41 -0.32
C GLY A 2 -2.30 -10.91 -0.44
N LEU A 3 -1.97 -11.57 0.66
CA LEU A 3 -1.99 -13.02 0.85
C LEU A 3 -2.62 -13.34 2.21
N GLN A 4 -3.60 -14.25 2.22
CA GLN A 4 -4.20 -14.73 3.46
C GLN A 4 -3.21 -15.57 4.27
N VAL A 5 -3.13 -15.27 5.57
CA VAL A 5 -2.40 -16.09 6.53
C VAL A 5 -3.22 -17.33 6.82
N THR A 6 -2.59 -18.50 6.72
CA THR A 6 -3.23 -19.79 7.02
C THR A 6 -2.58 -20.43 8.24
N LYS A 7 -3.21 -21.46 8.82
CA LYS A 7 -2.71 -22.17 10.01
C LYS A 7 -1.25 -22.61 9.88
N HIS A 8 -0.81 -23.11 8.72
CA HIS A 8 0.55 -23.63 8.54
C HIS A 8 1.42 -22.85 7.53
N ARG A 9 0.88 -21.86 6.80
CA ARG A 9 1.64 -21.00 5.88
C ARG A 9 1.37 -19.53 6.17
N ARG A 10 2.36 -18.83 6.73
CA ARG A 10 2.20 -17.47 7.27
C ARG A 10 3.18 -16.45 6.67
N PRO A 11 3.21 -16.29 5.34
CA PRO A 11 4.15 -15.40 4.68
C PRO A 11 3.87 -13.93 5.01
N VAL A 12 4.94 -13.15 5.08
CA VAL A 12 4.93 -11.72 5.41
C VAL A 12 5.25 -10.92 4.16
N VAL A 13 4.21 -10.60 3.41
CA VAL A 13 4.33 -9.87 2.15
C VAL A 13 4.47 -8.36 2.43
N LYS A 14 5.43 -7.72 1.74
CA LYS A 14 5.69 -6.27 1.80
C LYS A 14 5.04 -5.58 0.59
N ALA A 15 4.83 -4.28 0.68
CA ALA A 15 4.27 -3.48 -0.42
C ALA A 15 5.11 -3.63 -1.71
N ALA A 16 6.44 -3.63 -1.56
CA ALA A 16 7.37 -3.80 -2.68
C ALA A 16 7.24 -5.17 -3.40
N ASP A 17 6.95 -6.25 -2.67
CA ASP A 17 6.70 -7.57 -3.28
C ASP A 17 5.55 -7.50 -4.30
N ILE A 18 4.51 -6.73 -3.98
CA ILE A 18 3.33 -6.57 -4.82
C ILE A 18 3.57 -5.51 -5.92
N GLY A 19 4.24 -4.41 -5.57
CA GLY A 19 4.58 -3.33 -6.51
C GLY A 19 5.45 -3.82 -7.66
N ALA A 20 6.57 -4.48 -7.35
CA ALA A 20 7.50 -5.06 -8.32
C ALA A 20 6.80 -6.08 -9.23
N MET A 21 6.03 -7.02 -8.66
CA MET A 21 5.28 -8.00 -9.45
C MET A 21 4.24 -7.34 -10.36
N THR A 22 3.57 -6.27 -9.90
CA THR A 22 2.60 -5.53 -10.72
C THR A 22 3.28 -4.81 -11.87
N LEU A 23 4.43 -4.18 -11.62
CA LEU A 23 5.26 -3.56 -12.65
C LEU A 23 5.68 -4.59 -13.71
N VAL A 24 6.18 -5.76 -13.29
CA VAL A 24 6.59 -6.84 -14.21
C VAL A 24 5.43 -7.32 -15.07
N LYS A 25 4.23 -7.48 -14.49
CA LYS A 25 3.02 -7.81 -15.26
C LYS A 25 2.73 -6.77 -16.33
N LEU A 26 2.78 -5.49 -15.97
CA LEU A 26 2.58 -4.40 -16.92
C LEU A 26 3.60 -4.41 -18.04
N GLY A 27 4.90 -4.51 -17.72
CA GLY A 27 5.99 -4.57 -18.69
C GLY A 27 5.91 -5.80 -19.61
N SER A 28 5.38 -6.92 -19.10
CA SER A 28 5.16 -8.16 -19.86
C SER A 28 3.91 -8.14 -20.76
N GLY A 29 3.24 -6.99 -20.91
CA GLY A 29 2.11 -6.83 -21.83
C GLY A 29 0.72 -7.05 -21.23
N VAL A 30 0.59 -7.17 -19.90
CA VAL A 30 -0.73 -7.28 -19.27
C VAL A 30 -1.51 -5.97 -19.41
N ASN A 31 -2.68 -6.04 -20.03
CA ASN A 31 -3.62 -4.91 -20.18
C ASN A 31 -4.75 -4.90 -19.15
N LEU A 32 -4.96 -6.02 -18.44
CA LEU A 32 -5.99 -6.14 -17.39
C LEU A 32 -5.33 -6.52 -16.07
N ILE A 33 -5.11 -5.52 -15.22
CA ILE A 33 -4.55 -5.73 -13.88
C ILE A 33 -5.67 -5.99 -12.89
N GLY A 34 -5.63 -7.15 -12.26
CA GLY A 34 -6.53 -7.56 -11.19
C GLY A 34 -5.77 -7.91 -9.92
N TYR A 35 -6.39 -7.66 -8.76
CA TYR A 35 -5.84 -8.00 -7.46
C TYR A 35 -6.82 -8.86 -6.69
N TYR A 36 -6.43 -10.10 -6.45
CA TYR A 36 -7.09 -10.96 -5.47
C TYR A 36 -6.25 -10.98 -4.18
N MET A 37 -6.81 -10.70 -3.00
CA MET A 37 -7.94 -9.79 -2.76
C MET A 37 -7.47 -8.34 -2.78
N TYR A 38 -8.35 -7.41 -3.16
CA TYR A 38 -8.09 -5.96 -3.07
C TYR A 38 -8.58 -5.36 -1.75
N HIS A 39 -9.73 -5.82 -1.27
CA HIS A 39 -10.23 -5.61 0.08
C HIS A 39 -10.36 -6.97 0.75
N GLY A 40 -9.82 -7.10 1.96
CA GLY A 40 -10.10 -8.24 2.81
C GLY A 40 -11.53 -8.20 3.34
N GLY A 41 -11.73 -8.79 4.51
CA GLY A 41 -12.99 -8.70 5.23
C GLY A 41 -13.04 -9.68 6.37
N THR A 42 -14.27 -10.07 6.70
CA THR A 42 -14.57 -10.99 7.79
C THR A 42 -15.45 -12.11 7.25
N ASN A 43 -15.10 -13.34 7.56
CA ASN A 43 -15.95 -14.49 7.30
C ASN A 43 -17.28 -14.32 8.05
N PRO A 44 -18.44 -14.47 7.38
CA PRO A 44 -19.72 -14.35 8.05
C PRO A 44 -19.91 -15.46 9.08
N LYS A 45 -20.64 -15.16 10.17
CA LYS A 45 -21.06 -16.19 11.13
C LYS A 45 -22.05 -17.13 10.44
N GLY A 46 -21.74 -18.43 10.41
CA GLY A 46 -22.69 -19.44 9.98
C GLY A 46 -23.66 -19.82 11.09
N LYS A 47 -24.76 -20.48 10.72
CA LYS A 47 -25.82 -20.89 11.67
C LYS A 47 -25.50 -22.17 12.43
N LEU A 48 -24.76 -23.08 11.80
CA LEU A 48 -24.47 -24.43 12.30
C LEU A 48 -22.97 -24.68 12.44
N THR A 49 -22.19 -24.08 11.54
CA THR A 49 -20.74 -24.16 11.47
C THR A 49 -20.17 -22.78 11.15
N THR A 50 -18.87 -22.63 11.30
CA THR A 50 -18.11 -21.52 10.72
C THR A 50 -18.13 -21.61 9.18
N LEU A 51 -17.84 -20.50 8.48
CA LEU A 51 -17.94 -20.38 7.01
C LEU A 51 -16.58 -20.12 6.33
N GLN A 52 -15.48 -20.31 7.05
CA GLN A 52 -14.13 -20.16 6.57
C GLN A 52 -13.68 -21.30 5.65
N GLU A 53 -12.73 -21.01 4.77
CA GLU A 53 -12.01 -22.03 4.00
C GLU A 53 -11.19 -22.92 4.97
N SER A 54 -11.49 -24.21 5.03
CA SER A 54 -10.88 -25.14 5.99
C SER A 54 -10.69 -26.55 5.41
N LYS A 55 -9.79 -27.32 6.02
CA LYS A 55 -9.59 -28.74 5.67
C LYS A 55 -10.84 -29.58 5.90
N ALA A 56 -11.66 -29.22 6.89
CA ALA A 56 -12.94 -29.87 7.16
C ALA A 56 -13.92 -29.76 5.97
N THR A 57 -13.80 -28.71 5.14
CA THR A 57 -14.62 -28.51 3.93
C THR A 57 -13.89 -28.91 2.63
N GLY A 58 -12.72 -29.56 2.72
CA GLY A 58 -11.93 -30.00 1.58
C GLY A 58 -10.94 -28.97 1.04
N TYR A 59 -10.77 -27.82 1.69
CA TYR A 59 -9.73 -26.85 1.33
C TYR A 59 -8.34 -27.32 1.79
N PRO A 60 -7.23 -27.02 1.07
CA PRO A 60 -5.91 -27.52 1.47
C PRO A 60 -5.33 -26.89 2.75
N ASN A 61 -5.90 -25.78 3.23
CA ASN A 61 -5.42 -25.04 4.40
C ASN A 61 -6.58 -24.74 5.36
N ASP A 62 -6.26 -24.21 6.53
CA ASP A 62 -7.25 -23.58 7.42
C ASP A 62 -6.92 -22.09 7.46
N VAL A 63 -7.90 -21.25 7.08
CA VAL A 63 -7.84 -19.81 7.34
C VAL A 63 -8.48 -19.54 8.72
N PRO A 64 -8.29 -18.35 9.32
CA PRO A 64 -8.98 -17.98 10.55
C PRO A 64 -10.51 -18.11 10.41
N GLU A 65 -11.19 -18.46 11.49
CA GLU A 65 -12.64 -18.62 11.52
C GLU A 65 -13.35 -17.30 11.23
N VAL A 66 -12.79 -16.19 11.68
CA VAL A 66 -13.41 -14.85 11.58
C VAL A 66 -12.64 -13.99 10.58
N SER A 67 -11.34 -13.78 10.76
CA SER A 67 -10.59 -12.84 9.93
C SER A 67 -10.35 -13.37 8.50
N TYR A 68 -10.70 -12.54 7.52
CA TYR A 68 -10.33 -12.71 6.12
C TYR A 68 -9.64 -11.44 5.58
N ASP A 69 -8.81 -10.81 6.43
CA ASP A 69 -8.06 -9.59 6.13
C ASP A 69 -7.23 -9.68 4.84
N PHE A 70 -6.77 -10.88 4.50
CA PHE A 70 -5.96 -11.20 3.33
C PHE A 70 -4.64 -10.41 3.26
N ARG A 71 -4.31 -9.60 4.28
CA ARG A 71 -3.29 -8.54 4.20
C ARG A 71 -3.47 -7.70 2.94
N ALA A 72 -4.72 -7.47 2.56
CA ALA A 72 -5.09 -6.82 1.33
C ALA A 72 -4.71 -5.32 1.33
N PRO A 73 -4.65 -4.70 0.13
CA PRO A 73 -4.51 -3.26 -0.02
C PRO A 73 -5.44 -2.47 0.92
N ILE A 74 -6.73 -2.82 0.92
CA ILE A 74 -7.70 -2.40 1.91
C ILE A 74 -7.86 -3.56 2.90
N ARG A 75 -7.54 -3.32 4.17
CA ARG A 75 -7.56 -4.30 5.27
C ARG A 75 -8.99 -4.62 5.71
N GLU A 76 -9.16 -5.64 6.54
CA GLU A 76 -10.46 -6.15 7.04
C GLU A 76 -11.46 -5.06 7.46
N TYR A 77 -10.98 -4.03 8.16
CA TYR A 77 -11.82 -2.96 8.70
C TYR A 77 -11.80 -1.67 7.86
N GLY A 78 -11.34 -1.75 6.61
CA GLY A 78 -11.24 -0.59 5.70
C GLY A 78 -9.95 0.22 5.85
N GLN A 79 -8.98 -0.25 6.64
CA GLN A 79 -7.72 0.46 6.82
C GLN A 79 -6.89 0.39 5.52
N ILE A 80 -6.29 1.51 5.11
CA ILE A 80 -5.44 1.56 3.93
C ILE A 80 -4.01 1.14 4.29
N SER A 81 -3.51 0.12 3.60
CA SER A 81 -2.15 -0.41 3.81
C SER A 81 -1.11 0.27 2.93
N GLU A 82 0.17 0.07 3.24
CA GLU A 82 1.28 0.48 2.37
C GLU A 82 1.22 -0.21 1.00
N THR A 83 0.68 -1.43 0.91
CA THR A 83 0.46 -2.11 -0.37
C THR A 83 -0.51 -1.34 -1.27
N TYR A 84 -1.59 -0.77 -0.70
CA TYR A 84 -2.50 0.10 -1.47
C TYR A 84 -1.77 1.32 -2.02
N LYS A 85 -0.98 2.00 -1.18
CA LYS A 85 -0.23 3.19 -1.60
C LYS A 85 0.77 2.89 -2.71
N GLU A 86 1.47 1.75 -2.62
CA GLU A 86 2.43 1.31 -3.63
C GLU A 86 1.77 1.02 -4.98
N ILE A 87 0.69 0.23 -5.01
CA ILE A 87 0.01 -0.11 -6.27
C ILE A 87 -0.87 1.03 -6.81
N LYS A 88 -1.22 2.02 -5.97
CA LYS A 88 -1.91 3.24 -6.39
C LYS A 88 -1.05 4.06 -7.35
N LEU A 89 0.27 4.09 -7.20
CA LEU A 89 1.18 4.74 -8.16
C LEU A 89 0.89 4.28 -9.60
N LEU A 90 0.88 2.95 -9.79
CA LEU A 90 0.59 2.32 -11.08
C LEU A 90 -0.86 2.52 -11.49
N SER A 91 -1.80 2.50 -10.55
CA SER A 91 -3.23 2.68 -10.86
C SER A 91 -3.54 4.10 -11.33
N MET A 92 -2.90 5.13 -10.74
CA MET A 92 -3.01 6.52 -11.18
C MET A 92 -2.41 6.70 -12.57
N PHE A 93 -1.26 6.07 -12.82
CA PHE A 93 -0.65 6.07 -14.15
C PHE A 93 -1.58 5.43 -15.18
N LEU A 94 -2.09 4.24 -14.91
CA LEU A 94 -2.98 3.53 -15.83
C LEU A 94 -4.29 4.28 -16.07
N HIS A 95 -4.78 5.06 -15.12
CA HIS A 95 -5.99 5.87 -15.31
C HIS A 95 -5.81 6.91 -16.42
N ASP A 96 -4.68 7.60 -16.45
CA ASP A 96 -4.47 8.71 -17.40
C ASP A 96 -3.71 8.28 -18.68
N PHE A 97 -2.87 7.25 -18.61
CA PHE A 97 -2.00 6.80 -19.70
C PHE A 97 -2.32 5.38 -20.21
N GLY A 98 -3.17 4.63 -19.49
CA GLY A 98 -3.42 3.21 -19.79
C GLY A 98 -4.07 2.96 -21.14
N SER A 99 -4.85 3.92 -21.66
CA SER A 99 -5.46 3.80 -22.99
C SER A 99 -4.39 3.69 -24.09
N GLU A 100 -3.33 4.51 -24.02
CA GLU A 100 -2.23 4.44 -24.98
C GLU A 100 -1.38 3.17 -24.75
N LEU A 101 -1.04 2.89 -23.49
CA LEU A 101 -0.25 1.72 -23.11
C LEU A 101 -0.87 0.40 -23.63
N CYS A 102 -2.20 0.28 -23.61
CA CYS A 102 -2.89 -0.94 -24.07
C CYS A 102 -2.61 -1.31 -25.53
N HIS A 103 -2.24 -0.33 -26.37
CA HIS A 103 -1.90 -0.54 -27.77
C HIS A 103 -0.41 -0.87 -27.99
N MET A 104 0.41 -0.79 -26.95
CA MET A 104 1.86 -0.99 -27.03
C MET A 104 2.19 -2.46 -26.71
N PRO A 105 2.61 -3.29 -27.69
CA PRO A 105 3.12 -4.63 -27.44
C PRO A 105 4.36 -4.62 -26.55
N ALA A 106 4.62 -5.75 -25.87
CA ALA A 106 5.80 -5.93 -25.04
C ALA A 106 6.93 -6.61 -25.81
N TYR A 107 8.13 -6.06 -25.65
CA TYR A 107 9.39 -6.55 -26.19
C TYR A 107 10.29 -6.88 -25.01
N ILE A 108 10.63 -8.17 -24.87
CA ILE A 108 11.50 -8.69 -23.83
C ILE A 108 12.82 -9.07 -24.52
N PRO A 109 13.94 -8.40 -24.19
CA PRO A 109 15.24 -8.67 -24.81
C PRO A 109 15.68 -10.12 -24.64
N GLU A 110 16.31 -10.70 -25.66
CA GLU A 110 16.80 -12.09 -25.63
C GLU A 110 17.94 -12.29 -24.63
N GLU A 111 18.68 -11.22 -24.31
CA GLU A 111 19.74 -11.23 -23.30
C GLU A 111 19.23 -11.28 -21.85
N ASN A 112 17.92 -11.10 -21.62
CA ASN A 112 17.37 -11.26 -20.28
C ASN A 112 17.62 -12.69 -19.77
N PRO A 113 18.02 -12.86 -18.50
CA PRO A 113 18.29 -14.19 -17.95
C PRO A 113 17.01 -15.02 -17.85
N LEU A 114 17.05 -16.23 -18.42
CA LEU A 114 15.97 -17.21 -18.33
C LEU A 114 15.95 -17.97 -16.99
N ASP A 115 17.11 -18.07 -16.34
CA ASP A 115 17.25 -18.73 -15.05
C ASP A 115 16.67 -17.84 -13.93
N PRO A 116 15.64 -18.29 -13.19
CA PRO A 116 15.11 -17.55 -12.05
C PRO A 116 16.12 -17.39 -10.91
N GLU A 117 17.16 -18.23 -10.83
CA GLU A 117 18.23 -18.12 -9.82
C GLU A 117 19.34 -17.16 -10.23
N ASN A 118 19.27 -16.54 -11.41
CA ASN A 118 20.22 -15.52 -11.81
C ASN A 118 19.95 -14.21 -11.04
N LEU A 119 20.79 -13.92 -10.05
CA LEU A 119 20.70 -12.72 -9.22
C LEU A 119 21.64 -11.58 -9.68
N LYS A 120 22.22 -11.68 -10.87
CA LYS A 120 23.30 -10.80 -11.33
C LYS A 120 22.95 -9.97 -12.55
N ASP A 121 22.16 -10.52 -13.46
CA ASP A 121 21.88 -9.89 -14.75
C ASP A 121 20.60 -9.05 -14.70
N LEU A 122 20.64 -7.94 -15.44
CA LEU A 122 19.55 -6.99 -15.53
C LEU A 122 18.31 -7.65 -16.16
N ARG A 123 17.12 -7.31 -15.64
CA ARG A 123 15.84 -7.70 -16.24
C ARG A 123 15.05 -6.46 -16.61
N TYR A 124 14.75 -6.33 -17.88
CA TYR A 124 13.95 -5.22 -18.40
C TYR A 124 13.05 -5.64 -19.54
N SER A 125 12.06 -4.81 -19.84
CA SER A 125 11.20 -4.95 -21.01
C SER A 125 10.84 -3.58 -21.53
N VAL A 126 10.45 -3.51 -22.80
CA VAL A 126 9.99 -2.27 -23.43
C VAL A 126 8.59 -2.49 -23.95
N ARG A 127 7.69 -1.54 -23.72
CA ARG A 127 6.40 -1.49 -24.43
C ARG A 127 6.36 -0.28 -25.32
N HIS A 128 6.13 -0.45 -26.62
CA HIS A 128 6.04 0.67 -27.55
C HIS A 128 5.11 0.40 -28.73
N ASP A 129 4.59 1.46 -29.34
CA ASP A 129 3.78 1.41 -30.57
C ASP A 129 4.63 1.57 -31.86
N GLY A 130 5.95 1.67 -31.70
CA GLY A 130 6.91 1.90 -32.80
C GLY A 130 7.39 3.35 -32.87
N GLU A 131 6.74 4.25 -32.14
CA GLU A 131 7.16 5.66 -32.05
C GLU A 131 7.42 6.08 -30.61
N ARG A 132 6.60 5.62 -29.66
CA ARG A 132 6.68 6.00 -28.24
C ARG A 132 6.37 4.84 -27.33
N GLY A 133 6.76 4.97 -26.06
CA GLY A 133 6.60 3.85 -25.15
C GLY A 133 7.18 4.06 -23.76
N TYR A 134 7.39 2.93 -23.10
CA TYR A 134 7.88 2.83 -21.74
C TYR A 134 8.92 1.72 -21.60
N LEU A 135 10.04 2.03 -20.94
CA LEU A 135 11.03 1.09 -20.44
C LEU A 135 10.63 0.63 -19.04
N PHE A 136 10.55 -0.67 -18.79
CA PHE A 136 10.25 -1.26 -17.47
C PHE A 136 11.46 -2.01 -16.95
N LEU A 137 11.90 -1.70 -15.73
CA LEU A 137 13.10 -2.23 -15.08
C LEU A 137 12.73 -2.86 -13.73
N ASN A 138 13.20 -4.08 -13.47
CA ASN A 138 13.01 -4.74 -12.17
C ASN A 138 14.30 -5.34 -11.64
N ASN A 139 14.82 -4.76 -10.56
CA ASN A 139 15.93 -5.30 -9.77
C ASN A 139 15.49 -5.68 -8.35
N TYR A 140 14.20 -6.02 -8.19
CA TYR A 140 13.62 -6.50 -6.96
C TYR A 140 13.23 -7.97 -7.09
N VAL A 141 13.84 -8.82 -6.27
CA VAL A 141 13.40 -10.19 -6.04
C VAL A 141 13.22 -10.40 -4.54
N ARG A 142 12.01 -10.83 -4.16
CA ARG A 142 11.66 -11.03 -2.76
C ARG A 142 12.63 -12.02 -2.10
N ARG A 143 13.26 -11.59 -0.99
CA ARG A 143 14.21 -12.38 -0.17
C ARG A 143 15.56 -12.72 -0.83
N TYR A 144 15.86 -12.14 -1.99
CA TYR A 144 17.16 -12.29 -2.62
C TYR A 144 17.79 -10.92 -2.84
N ASP A 145 19.10 -10.86 -2.71
CA ASP A 145 19.88 -9.67 -3.04
C ASP A 145 20.29 -9.75 -4.51
N MET A 146 19.91 -8.72 -5.26
CA MET A 146 20.28 -8.57 -6.65
C MET A 146 21.59 -7.78 -6.75
N ALA A 147 22.35 -8.00 -7.82
CA ALA A 147 23.51 -7.17 -8.11
C ALA A 147 23.09 -5.71 -8.38
N ASP A 148 23.92 -4.78 -7.91
CA ASP A 148 23.79 -3.38 -8.30
C ASP A 148 24.25 -3.18 -9.74
N HIS A 149 23.46 -2.47 -10.53
CA HIS A 149 23.77 -2.12 -11.90
C HIS A 149 24.12 -0.64 -11.99
N LYS A 150 25.42 -0.34 -12.05
CA LYS A 150 25.91 1.03 -12.11
C LYS A 150 26.15 1.48 -13.54
N ARG A 151 25.94 2.75 -13.81
CA ARG A 151 26.23 3.40 -15.09
C ARG A 151 25.55 2.69 -16.28
N LEU A 152 24.30 2.29 -16.08
CA LEU A 152 23.46 1.72 -17.13
C LEU A 152 23.29 2.74 -18.26
N ASN A 153 23.46 2.26 -19.48
CA ASN A 153 23.24 3.02 -20.70
C ASN A 153 22.27 2.21 -21.56
N ILE A 154 20.98 2.46 -21.40
CA ILE A 154 19.92 1.72 -22.10
C ILE A 154 19.60 2.43 -23.41
N LYS A 155 19.61 1.66 -24.51
CA LYS A 155 19.14 2.09 -25.82
C LYS A 155 17.90 1.32 -26.23
N ILE A 156 16.99 1.97 -26.94
CA ILE A 156 15.78 1.34 -27.50
C ILE A 156 15.77 1.61 -29.00
N GLU A 157 15.75 0.54 -29.79
CA GLU A 157 15.72 0.61 -31.24
C GLU A 157 14.27 0.61 -31.72
N LEU A 158 13.84 1.71 -32.34
CA LEU A 158 12.53 1.87 -32.98
C LEU A 158 12.72 1.86 -34.52
N PRO A 159 11.65 1.67 -35.31
CA PRO A 159 11.75 1.68 -36.78
C PRO A 159 12.42 2.92 -37.39
N ASN A 160 12.23 4.10 -36.79
CA ASN A 160 12.67 5.38 -37.36
C ASN A 160 13.75 6.09 -36.55
N GLU A 161 14.03 5.66 -35.33
CA GLU A 161 15.00 6.30 -34.45
C GLU A 161 15.53 5.34 -33.38
N THR A 162 16.62 5.73 -32.72
CA THR A 162 17.13 5.05 -31.53
C THR A 162 17.04 6.00 -30.35
N ILE A 163 16.38 5.56 -29.29
CA ILE A 163 16.27 6.31 -28.03
C ILE A 163 17.47 5.95 -27.16
N TYR A 164 18.09 6.97 -26.57
CA TYR A 164 19.20 6.83 -25.63
C TYR A 164 18.80 7.42 -24.29
N TYR A 165 18.66 6.59 -23.27
CA TYR A 165 18.51 7.11 -21.91
C TYR A 165 19.86 7.65 -21.40
N PRO A 166 19.85 8.75 -20.60
CA PRO A 166 21.04 9.18 -19.90
C PRO A 166 21.55 8.09 -18.95
N GLU A 167 22.84 8.15 -18.60
CA GLU A 167 23.46 7.17 -17.72
C GLU A 167 22.82 7.20 -16.31
N PHE A 168 22.47 6.02 -15.75
CA PHE A 168 21.88 5.92 -14.42
C PHE A 168 22.25 4.64 -13.68
N ASP A 169 22.02 4.62 -12.37
CA ASP A 169 22.21 3.43 -11.53
C ASP A 169 20.85 2.78 -11.21
N LEU A 170 20.80 1.46 -11.23
CA LEU A 170 19.68 0.64 -10.72
C LEU A 170 20.21 -0.31 -9.63
N MET A 171 19.85 -0.02 -8.40
CA MET A 171 20.38 -0.69 -7.21
C MET A 171 19.54 -1.91 -6.82
N ASP A 172 20.06 -2.76 -5.94
CA ASP A 172 19.27 -3.81 -5.31
C ASP A 172 17.95 -3.26 -4.72
N LYS A 173 16.88 -4.04 -4.83
CA LYS A 173 15.50 -3.71 -4.41
C LYS A 173 14.82 -2.58 -5.17
N GLU A 174 15.43 -2.02 -6.22
CA GLU A 174 14.77 -1.01 -7.04
C GLU A 174 13.96 -1.62 -8.19
N TYR A 175 12.87 -0.95 -8.54
CA TYR A 175 12.09 -1.20 -9.76
C TYR A 175 11.41 0.10 -10.17
N CYS A 176 11.39 0.36 -11.47
CA CYS A 176 10.91 1.63 -12.03
C CYS A 176 10.47 1.43 -13.49
N PHE A 177 9.81 2.44 -14.03
CA PHE A 177 9.55 2.52 -15.46
C PHE A 177 9.66 3.95 -15.95
N TYR A 178 10.13 4.11 -17.17
CA TYR A 178 10.49 5.40 -17.73
C TYR A 178 9.84 5.57 -19.10
N PRO A 179 9.22 6.73 -19.40
CA PRO A 179 8.65 6.99 -20.71
C PRO A 179 9.73 7.44 -21.70
N PHE A 180 9.44 7.26 -22.99
CA PHE A 180 10.16 7.90 -24.08
C PHE A 180 9.20 8.33 -25.19
N ASN A 181 9.57 9.40 -25.88
CA ASN A 181 8.74 10.08 -26.89
C ASN A 181 7.30 10.37 -26.41
N MET A 182 7.17 10.72 -25.13
CA MET A 182 5.88 11.01 -24.52
C MET A 182 5.44 12.43 -24.91
N LYS A 183 4.25 12.58 -25.47
CA LYS A 183 3.71 13.89 -25.84
C LYS A 183 3.34 14.71 -24.60
N ILE A 184 3.76 15.96 -24.57
CA ILE A 184 3.41 16.94 -23.53
C ILE A 184 3.03 18.25 -24.26
N GLY A 185 1.73 18.46 -24.45
CA GLY A 185 1.27 19.54 -25.35
C GLY A 185 1.75 19.31 -26.77
N ASP A 186 2.37 20.33 -27.36
CA ASP A 186 2.99 20.26 -28.70
C ASP A 186 4.46 19.78 -28.67
N GLY A 187 5.05 19.68 -27.48
CA GLY A 187 6.40 19.17 -27.26
C GLY A 187 6.46 17.66 -27.04
N ILE A 188 7.67 17.12 -27.09
CA ILE A 188 7.96 15.69 -26.92
C ILE A 188 8.97 15.53 -25.79
N LEU A 189 8.59 14.80 -24.74
CA LEU A 189 9.52 14.29 -23.74
C LEU A 189 10.23 13.06 -24.32
N LYS A 190 11.45 13.27 -24.84
CA LYS A 190 12.28 12.25 -25.47
C LYS A 190 12.64 11.15 -24.48
N THR A 191 13.14 11.51 -23.30
CA THR A 191 13.40 10.57 -22.19
C THR A 191 13.20 11.25 -20.84
N ALA A 192 12.97 10.43 -19.80
CA ALA A 192 13.01 10.85 -18.41
C ALA A 192 13.40 9.69 -17.50
N LEU A 193 14.22 9.94 -16.48
CA LEU A 193 14.48 9.02 -15.36
C LEU A 193 13.46 9.20 -14.22
N ALA A 194 12.20 9.44 -14.58
CA ALA A 194 11.08 9.56 -13.67
C ALA A 194 9.85 8.83 -14.21
N SER A 195 9.10 8.19 -13.31
CA SER A 195 7.88 7.46 -13.67
C SER A 195 6.69 8.42 -13.71
N PRO A 196 5.88 8.45 -14.78
CA PRO A 196 4.66 9.25 -14.83
C PRO A 196 3.65 8.71 -13.80
N LEU A 197 3.03 9.61 -13.04
CA LEU A 197 2.03 9.32 -12.03
C LEU A 197 0.61 9.59 -12.52
N CYS A 198 0.35 10.81 -13.02
CA CYS A 198 -0.96 11.25 -13.50
C CYS A 198 -0.84 12.58 -14.25
N ILE A 199 -1.93 13.03 -14.87
CA ILE A 199 -2.07 14.36 -15.48
C ILE A 199 -3.15 15.12 -14.71
N ILE A 200 -2.86 16.32 -14.20
CA ILE A 200 -3.88 17.22 -13.67
C ILE A 200 -4.43 18.05 -14.84
N LYS A 201 -5.66 17.75 -15.25
CA LYS A 201 -6.33 18.34 -16.41
C LYS A 201 -7.16 19.55 -16.01
N ASN A 202 -6.64 20.74 -16.28
CA ASN A 202 -7.27 22.03 -16.03
C ASN A 202 -7.26 22.88 -17.32
N THR A 203 -7.29 24.20 -17.22
CA THR A 203 -7.06 25.08 -18.40
C THR A 203 -5.73 24.77 -19.09
N THR A 204 -4.76 24.36 -18.29
CA THR A 204 -3.43 23.96 -18.69
C THR A 204 -3.10 22.65 -17.97
N ASP A 205 -2.55 21.67 -18.68
CA ASP A 205 -2.27 20.36 -18.11
C ASP A 205 -0.96 20.37 -17.31
N THR A 206 -0.97 19.69 -16.17
CA THR A 206 0.24 19.42 -15.39
C THR A 206 0.51 17.93 -15.35
N TYR A 207 1.64 17.52 -15.92
CA TYR A 207 2.12 16.15 -15.93
C TYR A 207 2.92 15.90 -14.65
N VAL A 208 2.45 14.95 -13.84
CA VAL A 208 3.04 14.63 -12.54
C VAL A 208 3.85 13.36 -12.70
N PHE A 209 5.11 13.42 -12.27
CA PHE A 209 6.05 12.31 -12.27
C PHE A 209 6.53 12.04 -10.84
N TYR A 210 7.17 10.89 -10.62
CA TYR A 210 7.86 10.61 -9.36
C TYR A 210 9.21 9.92 -9.58
N THR A 211 10.18 10.31 -8.76
CA THR A 211 11.50 9.69 -8.64
C THR A 211 12.20 10.25 -7.38
N ASP A 212 13.09 9.46 -6.78
CA ASP A 212 13.96 9.91 -5.69
C ASP A 212 15.37 10.29 -6.20
N LYS A 213 15.57 10.26 -7.53
CA LYS A 213 16.81 10.61 -8.23
C LYS A 213 16.59 11.83 -9.12
N ASP A 214 17.64 12.32 -9.77
CA ASP A 214 17.50 13.38 -10.79
C ASP A 214 16.61 12.84 -11.94
N PRO A 215 15.49 13.51 -12.26
CA PRO A 215 14.59 13.04 -13.30
C PRO A 215 15.16 13.15 -14.72
N MET A 216 16.23 13.94 -14.94
CA MET A 216 16.91 14.09 -16.23
C MET A 216 15.95 14.20 -17.44
N TYR A 217 15.00 15.15 -17.36
CA TYR A 217 14.04 15.38 -18.44
C TYR A 217 14.75 15.89 -19.71
N ASP A 218 14.54 15.17 -20.82
CA ASP A 218 14.97 15.61 -22.16
C ASP A 218 13.73 15.94 -22.99
N ILE A 219 13.53 17.23 -23.28
CA ILE A 219 12.32 17.75 -23.93
C ILE A 219 12.71 18.41 -25.25
N GLU A 220 12.09 17.96 -26.32
CA GLU A 220 12.19 18.53 -27.66
C GLU A 220 10.92 19.35 -27.98
N GLY A 221 11.11 20.56 -28.48
CA GLY A 221 10.01 21.48 -28.82
C GLY A 221 9.50 22.28 -27.62
N ASP A 222 8.37 22.97 -27.84
CA ASP A 222 7.72 23.80 -26.83
C ASP A 222 6.53 23.03 -26.21
N ILE A 223 6.54 22.85 -24.89
CA ILE A 223 5.41 22.25 -24.16
C ILE A 223 4.30 23.28 -23.89
N GLY A 224 4.45 24.52 -24.35
CA GLY A 224 3.50 25.61 -24.17
C GLY A 224 3.36 25.97 -22.70
N GLU A 225 2.12 26.20 -22.25
CA GLU A 225 1.85 26.49 -20.84
C GLU A 225 1.89 25.23 -19.95
N ASN A 226 1.93 24.03 -20.54
CA ASN A 226 1.91 22.78 -19.79
C ASN A 226 3.07 22.69 -18.81
N ARG A 227 2.85 21.97 -17.71
CA ARG A 227 3.80 21.93 -16.59
C ARG A 227 4.22 20.51 -16.28
N ILE A 228 5.43 20.36 -15.76
CA ILE A 228 5.92 19.10 -15.19
C ILE A 228 6.18 19.32 -13.70
N ILE A 229 5.63 18.44 -12.86
CA ILE A 229 5.92 18.37 -11.42
C ILE A 229 6.52 17.02 -11.10
N THR A 230 7.61 16.99 -10.34
CA THR A 230 8.25 15.75 -9.89
C THR A 230 8.07 15.61 -8.38
N LEU A 231 7.54 14.47 -7.96
CA LEU A 231 7.40 14.10 -6.55
C LEU A 231 8.52 13.14 -6.13
N SER A 232 8.82 13.08 -4.84
CA SER A 232 9.47 11.90 -4.29
C SER A 232 8.55 10.68 -4.41
N LYS A 233 9.11 9.47 -4.33
CA LYS A 233 8.31 8.24 -4.33
C LYS A 233 7.32 8.21 -3.16
N GLU A 234 7.73 8.71 -1.99
CA GLU A 234 6.87 8.77 -0.81
C GLU A 234 5.73 9.79 -0.98
N ASP A 235 5.97 10.96 -1.56
CA ASP A 235 4.89 11.91 -1.87
C ASP A 235 3.94 11.33 -2.93
N GLY A 236 4.45 10.62 -3.95
CA GLY A 236 3.64 9.88 -4.93
C GLY A 236 2.73 8.83 -4.28
N LYS A 237 3.27 8.02 -3.34
CA LYS A 237 2.50 7.02 -2.57
C LYS A 237 1.36 7.66 -1.77
N ASN A 238 1.57 8.89 -1.30
CA ASN A 238 0.59 9.66 -0.54
C ASN A 238 -0.21 10.65 -1.41
N ALA A 239 -0.09 10.61 -2.73
CA ALA A 239 -0.81 11.50 -3.65
C ALA A 239 -2.22 11.01 -3.97
N TYR A 240 -3.16 11.94 -4.11
CA TYR A 240 -4.55 11.70 -4.48
C TYR A 240 -4.97 12.75 -5.51
N LYS A 241 -5.37 12.29 -6.70
CA LYS A 241 -5.98 13.14 -7.72
C LYS A 241 -7.49 13.23 -7.45
N VAL A 242 -7.98 14.46 -7.26
CA VAL A 242 -9.40 14.73 -6.97
C VAL A 242 -9.95 15.79 -7.91
N ARG A 243 -11.25 15.70 -8.20
CA ARG A 243 -11.96 16.71 -9.01
C ARG A 243 -13.04 17.40 -8.19
N LEU A 244 -12.82 18.71 -7.98
CA LEU A 244 -13.79 19.68 -7.46
C LEU A 244 -14.32 20.50 -8.65
N LYS A 245 -14.24 21.85 -8.60
CA LYS A 245 -14.46 22.69 -9.78
C LYS A 245 -13.40 22.48 -10.86
N LYS A 246 -12.18 22.15 -10.42
CA LYS A 246 -11.01 21.84 -11.23
C LYS A 246 -10.30 20.63 -10.60
N GLU A 247 -9.34 20.04 -11.30
CA GLU A 247 -8.55 18.94 -10.77
C GLU A 247 -7.46 19.46 -9.82
N HIS A 248 -7.29 18.73 -8.72
CA HIS A 248 -6.25 18.95 -7.72
C HIS A 248 -5.52 17.64 -7.43
N LEU A 249 -4.24 17.77 -7.13
CA LEU A 249 -3.37 16.79 -6.51
C LEU A 249 -3.25 17.14 -5.02
N ILE A 250 -3.64 16.21 -4.16
CA ILE A 250 -3.51 16.32 -2.70
C ILE A 250 -2.50 15.28 -2.24
N ILE A 251 -1.43 15.68 -1.55
CA ILE A 251 -0.50 14.78 -0.88
C ILE A 251 -0.90 14.72 0.60
N SER A 252 -1.24 13.52 1.08
CA SER A 252 -1.64 13.29 2.47
C SER A 252 -1.31 11.88 2.94
N LYS A 253 -0.82 11.75 4.18
CA LYS A 253 -0.71 10.44 4.85
C LYS A 253 -2.08 9.84 5.14
N SER A 254 -3.07 10.69 5.38
CA SER A 254 -4.47 10.31 5.53
C SER A 254 -5.08 10.02 4.16
N VAL A 255 -6.05 9.11 4.13
CA VAL A 255 -6.79 8.75 2.94
C VAL A 255 -7.71 9.89 2.57
N VAL A 256 -7.67 10.34 1.32
CA VAL A 256 -8.61 11.32 0.78
C VAL A 256 -9.74 10.57 0.06
N ILE A 257 -10.97 10.74 0.56
CA ILE A 257 -12.17 10.13 0.00
C ILE A 257 -13.12 11.23 -0.49
N LYS A 258 -13.74 11.01 -1.65
CA LYS A 258 -14.86 11.83 -2.12
C LYS A 258 -16.17 11.21 -1.61
N SER A 259 -16.94 11.99 -0.86
CA SER A 259 -18.29 11.66 -0.41
C SER A 259 -19.31 12.60 -1.06
N ASP A 260 -20.61 12.35 -0.83
CA ASP A 260 -21.69 13.23 -1.31
C ASP A 260 -21.61 14.65 -0.72
N LYS A 261 -20.89 14.83 0.39
CA LYS A 261 -20.72 16.11 1.10
C LYS A 261 -19.43 16.85 0.73
N GLY A 262 -18.56 16.25 -0.08
CA GLY A 262 -17.28 16.84 -0.46
C GLY A 262 -16.10 15.89 -0.23
N LEU A 263 -14.95 16.44 0.13
CA LEU A 263 -13.76 15.64 0.41
C LEU A 263 -13.63 15.38 1.91
N GLU A 264 -13.23 14.16 2.25
CA GLU A 264 -13.02 13.71 3.62
C GLU A 264 -11.62 13.10 3.74
N LEU A 265 -10.93 13.44 4.82
CA LEU A 265 -9.66 12.85 5.20
C LEU A 265 -9.87 11.88 6.35
N ILE A 266 -9.34 10.66 6.18
CA ILE A 266 -9.41 9.60 7.18
C ILE A 266 -8.00 9.12 7.47
N GLY A 267 -7.56 9.26 8.70
CA GLY A 267 -6.22 8.83 9.08
C GLY A 267 -5.96 8.92 10.57
N LYS A 268 -4.75 8.52 10.94
CA LYS A 268 -4.31 8.33 12.33
C LYS A 268 -3.44 9.48 12.84
N ASP A 269 -2.93 10.30 11.91
CA ASP A 269 -2.10 11.46 12.21
C ASP A 269 -2.94 12.74 12.25
N ILE A 270 -2.37 13.78 12.87
CA ILE A 270 -2.91 15.14 12.76
C ILE A 270 -2.96 15.51 11.26
N PRO A 271 -4.13 15.91 10.71
CA PRO A 271 -4.26 16.14 9.29
C PRO A 271 -3.39 17.30 8.80
N ASN A 272 -2.45 16.96 7.92
CA ASN A 272 -1.64 17.88 7.12
C ASN A 272 -1.75 17.44 5.65
N ILE A 273 -1.91 18.43 4.76
CA ILE A 273 -1.99 18.19 3.31
C ILE A 273 -1.15 19.19 2.53
N LYS A 274 -0.54 18.72 1.45
CA LYS A 274 -0.01 19.57 0.37
C LYS A 274 -0.97 19.54 -0.81
N VAL A 275 -1.29 20.70 -1.40
CA VAL A 275 -2.33 20.82 -2.44
C VAL A 275 -1.79 21.58 -3.65
N TYR A 276 -2.03 21.03 -4.84
CA TYR A 276 -1.74 21.66 -6.12
C TYR A 276 -2.82 21.39 -7.18
N PRO A 277 -3.23 22.36 -8.00
CA PRO A 277 -3.13 23.79 -7.76
C PRO A 277 -3.82 24.15 -6.44
N ASP A 278 -3.57 25.34 -5.91
CA ASP A 278 -4.20 25.76 -4.66
C ASP A 278 -5.74 25.79 -4.77
N PHE A 279 -6.39 25.62 -3.62
CA PHE A 279 -7.83 25.77 -3.49
C PHE A 279 -8.26 27.22 -3.71
N ASP A 280 -9.49 27.43 -4.17
CA ASP A 280 -10.05 28.78 -4.35
C ASP A 280 -10.19 29.53 -3.01
N LYS A 281 -10.41 28.77 -1.92
CA LYS A 281 -10.55 29.27 -0.55
C LYS A 281 -9.89 28.30 0.42
N THR A 282 -9.41 28.83 1.56
CA THR A 282 -8.96 27.99 2.67
C THR A 282 -10.12 27.13 3.16
N PRO A 283 -9.95 25.79 3.24
CA PRO A 283 -11.02 24.91 3.68
C PRO A 283 -11.46 25.21 5.10
N LYS A 284 -12.75 25.05 5.40
CA LYS A 284 -13.31 25.41 6.72
C LYS A 284 -12.64 24.61 7.84
N GLY A 285 -12.12 25.30 8.85
CA GLY A 285 -11.43 24.69 9.99
C GLY A 285 -9.99 24.26 9.71
N TRP A 286 -9.46 24.57 8.53
CA TRP A 286 -8.06 24.39 8.17
C TRP A 286 -7.31 25.72 8.18
N THR A 287 -6.01 25.67 8.42
CA THR A 287 -5.12 26.83 8.34
C THR A 287 -4.15 26.65 7.19
N LYS A 288 -4.02 27.65 6.31
CA LYS A 288 -2.95 27.72 5.31
C LYS A 288 -1.67 28.13 6.04
N VAL A 289 -0.70 27.23 6.13
CA VAL A 289 0.49 27.43 6.99
C VAL A 289 1.75 27.74 6.22
N ALA A 290 1.88 27.25 4.99
CA ALA A 290 3.10 27.39 4.20
C ALA A 290 2.86 27.18 2.70
N ARG A 291 3.92 27.41 1.92
CA ARG A 291 4.04 27.01 0.52
C ARG A 291 5.39 26.31 0.33
N GLU A 292 5.38 25.17 -0.34
CA GLU A 292 6.57 24.37 -0.68
C GLU A 292 6.58 24.14 -2.19
N GLY A 293 7.45 24.87 -2.89
CA GLY A 293 7.43 24.93 -4.35
C GLY A 293 6.06 25.36 -4.89
N GLU A 294 5.43 24.47 -5.66
CA GLU A 294 4.10 24.67 -6.24
C GLU A 294 2.94 24.33 -5.28
N PHE A 295 3.22 23.66 -4.17
CA PHE A 295 2.20 23.16 -3.27
C PHE A 295 1.87 24.15 -2.16
N THR A 296 0.57 24.31 -1.89
CA THR A 296 0.09 25.00 -0.68
C THR A 296 -0.12 23.99 0.43
N ILE A 297 0.37 24.29 1.64
CA ILE A 297 0.28 23.41 2.80
C ILE A 297 -0.84 23.89 3.72
N TYR A 298 -1.74 22.96 4.05
CA TYR A 298 -2.82 23.16 5.02
C TYR A 298 -2.70 22.21 6.20
N GLU A 299 -3.04 22.71 7.38
CA GLU A 299 -3.08 21.94 8.61
C GLU A 299 -4.41 22.11 9.33
N LYS A 300 -4.86 21.04 9.98
CA LYS A 300 -6.00 21.07 10.88
C LYS A 300 -5.55 20.64 12.26
N LYS A 301 -5.86 21.48 13.26
CA LYS A 301 -5.67 21.09 14.67
C LYS A 301 -6.75 20.10 15.06
N LEU A 302 -6.35 19.06 15.76
CA LEU A 302 -7.25 18.11 16.42
C LEU A 302 -6.89 18.08 17.90
N ASP A 303 -7.89 18.22 18.75
CA ASP A 303 -7.74 17.96 20.18
C ASP A 303 -7.81 16.44 20.38
N VAL A 304 -6.62 15.82 20.42
CA VAL A 304 -6.48 14.38 20.58
C VAL A 304 -6.35 14.06 22.06
N THR A 305 -7.36 13.40 22.62
CA THR A 305 -7.25 12.78 23.95
C THR A 305 -6.95 11.31 23.73
N GLN A 306 -5.94 10.73 24.38
CA GLN A 306 -5.56 9.34 24.13
C GLN A 306 -6.47 8.36 24.86
N ALA A 307 -7.08 7.43 24.13
CA ALA A 307 -7.68 6.23 24.69
C ALA A 307 -6.62 5.41 25.45
N ARG A 308 -7.06 4.73 26.51
CA ARG A 308 -6.21 3.88 27.35
C ARG A 308 -6.69 2.45 27.29
N VAL A 309 -5.74 1.53 27.31
CA VAL A 309 -5.99 0.10 27.42
C VAL A 309 -5.12 -0.48 28.53
N THR A 310 -5.71 -1.34 29.34
CA THR A 310 -5.01 -2.14 30.35
C THR A 310 -5.40 -3.59 30.18
N PHE A 311 -4.57 -4.50 30.69
CA PHE A 311 -4.86 -5.92 30.65
C PHE A 311 -4.37 -6.61 31.92
N ASP A 312 -5.08 -7.65 32.33
CA ASP A 312 -4.72 -8.53 33.44
C ASP A 312 -4.66 -9.97 32.92
N LEU A 313 -3.62 -10.70 33.31
CA LEU A 313 -3.57 -12.15 33.12
C LEU A 313 -4.58 -12.80 34.07
N ILE A 314 -5.53 -13.58 33.53
CA ILE A 314 -6.60 -14.21 34.33
C ILE A 314 -6.53 -15.74 34.36
N ASP A 315 -5.89 -16.37 33.37
CA ASP A 315 -5.67 -17.81 33.34
C ASP A 315 -4.44 -18.16 32.48
N GLU A 316 -3.68 -19.17 32.91
CA GLU A 316 -2.50 -19.66 32.19
C GLU A 316 -2.44 -21.18 32.34
N THR A 317 -2.58 -21.87 31.21
CA THR A 317 -2.55 -23.33 31.11
C THR A 317 -1.60 -23.76 30.00
N ASP A 318 -1.37 -25.07 29.87
CA ASP A 318 -0.63 -25.60 28.73
C ASP A 318 -1.37 -25.47 27.40
N GLU A 319 -2.69 -25.26 27.43
CA GLU A 319 -3.52 -25.13 26.22
C GLU A 319 -3.62 -23.69 25.71
N LYS A 320 -3.61 -22.71 26.62
CA LYS A 320 -3.73 -21.28 26.28
C LYS A 320 -3.40 -20.38 27.47
N VAL A 321 -3.16 -19.12 27.15
CA VAL A 321 -3.07 -18.01 28.11
C VAL A 321 -4.22 -17.05 27.86
N VAL A 322 -4.86 -16.55 28.92
CA VAL A 322 -6.08 -15.74 28.84
C VAL A 322 -5.89 -14.42 29.57
N TYR A 323 -6.24 -13.33 28.89
CA TYR A 323 -6.18 -11.97 29.43
C TYR A 323 -7.57 -11.31 29.44
N ASP A 324 -7.89 -10.61 30.51
CA ASP A 324 -8.97 -9.61 30.56
C ASP A 324 -8.42 -8.27 30.09
N ILE A 325 -9.04 -7.66 29.08
CA ILE A 325 -8.65 -6.37 28.52
C ILE A 325 -9.70 -5.36 28.90
N ARG A 326 -9.29 -4.20 29.44
CA ARG A 326 -10.17 -3.07 29.76
C ARG A 326 -9.79 -1.86 28.93
N ILE A 327 -10.79 -1.24 28.31
CA ILE A 327 -10.62 -0.13 27.38
C ILE A 327 -11.35 1.08 27.94
N ASN A 328 -10.65 2.21 28.01
CA ASN A 328 -11.21 3.49 28.38
C ASN A 328 -11.03 4.46 27.22
N LEU A 329 -12.14 4.73 26.52
CA LEU A 329 -12.16 5.65 25.38
C LEU A 329 -12.23 7.09 25.86
N SER A 330 -11.46 7.93 25.18
CA SER A 330 -11.17 9.29 25.57
C SER A 330 -12.12 10.35 24.98
N SER A 331 -12.75 10.07 23.84
CA SER A 331 -13.57 11.03 23.09
C SER A 331 -14.66 10.37 22.23
N LYS A 332 -15.73 11.12 21.97
CA LYS A 332 -16.83 10.76 21.06
C LYS A 332 -16.63 11.25 19.61
N ASP A 333 -15.64 12.11 19.37
CA ASP A 333 -15.37 12.69 18.04
C ASP A 333 -14.38 11.85 17.19
N ILE A 334 -14.09 10.63 17.63
CA ILE A 334 -13.21 9.68 16.95
C ILE A 334 -14.03 8.90 15.91
N ARG A 335 -13.47 8.70 14.72
CA ARG A 335 -14.13 7.91 13.66
C ARG A 335 -14.08 6.42 13.98
N ASP A 336 -12.93 5.94 14.46
CA ASP A 336 -12.72 4.57 14.93
C ASP A 336 -11.53 4.54 15.90
N SER A 337 -11.50 3.56 16.79
CA SER A 337 -10.37 3.25 17.65
C SER A 337 -9.99 1.79 17.44
N PHE A 338 -8.75 1.54 17.07
CA PHE A 338 -8.26 0.18 16.85
C PHE A 338 -7.50 -0.30 18.08
N LEU A 339 -7.87 -1.48 18.58
CA LEU A 339 -7.05 -2.21 19.53
C LEU A 339 -5.96 -2.94 18.75
N ARG A 340 -4.70 -2.54 18.94
CA ARG A 340 -3.53 -3.23 18.40
C ARG A 340 -3.01 -4.23 19.44
N ILE A 341 -3.01 -5.50 19.06
CA ILE A 341 -2.59 -6.62 19.90
C ILE A 341 -1.23 -7.11 19.39
N ASN A 342 -0.21 -6.93 20.23
CA ASN A 342 1.13 -7.49 19.99
C ASN A 342 1.26 -8.75 20.85
N TYR A 343 1.23 -9.93 20.24
CA TYR A 343 1.32 -11.20 20.95
C TYR A 343 2.25 -12.15 20.22
N GLU A 344 2.73 -13.16 20.95
CA GLU A 344 3.46 -14.30 20.40
C GLU A 344 2.74 -15.58 20.82
N GLY A 345 2.44 -16.42 19.84
CA GLY A 345 1.62 -17.62 20.01
C GLY A 345 1.36 -18.26 18.67
N ASP A 346 0.49 -19.25 18.65
CA ASP A 346 0.01 -19.88 17.42
C ASP A 346 -1.15 -19.07 16.84
N MET A 347 -2.16 -18.81 17.67
CA MET A 347 -3.40 -18.14 17.32
C MET A 347 -3.85 -17.24 18.48
N GLY A 348 -4.32 -16.04 18.14
CA GLY A 348 -5.07 -15.17 19.05
C GLY A 348 -6.57 -15.23 18.74
N ARG A 349 -7.40 -15.29 19.78
CA ARG A 349 -8.86 -15.16 19.68
C ARG A 349 -9.35 -14.09 20.64
N LEU A 350 -10.16 -13.16 20.13
CA LEU A 350 -10.71 -12.05 20.89
C LEU A 350 -12.21 -12.24 21.03
N TYR A 351 -12.69 -12.10 22.26
CA TYR A 351 -14.08 -12.34 22.62
C TYR A 351 -14.72 -11.09 23.21
N HIS A 352 -15.99 -10.89 22.87
CA HIS A 352 -16.89 -9.93 23.50
C HIS A 352 -18.17 -10.67 23.91
N ASN A 353 -18.53 -10.66 25.19
CA ASN A 353 -19.67 -11.40 25.74
C ASN A 353 -19.67 -12.89 25.35
N ASP A 354 -18.54 -13.56 25.53
CA ASP A 354 -18.28 -14.97 25.15
C ASP A 354 -18.39 -15.32 23.66
N GLU A 355 -18.71 -14.37 22.80
CA GLU A 355 -18.66 -14.56 21.35
C GLU A 355 -17.29 -14.18 20.80
N ILE A 356 -16.72 -15.03 19.94
CA ILE A 356 -15.56 -14.67 19.15
C ILE A 356 -15.92 -13.55 18.18
N ILE A 357 -15.17 -12.45 18.25
CA ILE A 357 -15.36 -11.28 17.39
C ILE A 357 -14.23 -11.08 16.39
N ALA A 358 -13.04 -11.61 16.70
CA ALA A 358 -11.89 -11.58 15.82
C ALA A 358 -10.92 -12.71 16.19
N ASP A 359 -10.19 -13.20 15.20
CA ASP A 359 -9.10 -14.15 15.39
C ASP A 359 -7.93 -13.89 14.43
N ASN A 360 -6.77 -14.41 14.79
CA ASN A 360 -5.56 -14.17 14.04
C ASN A 360 -4.57 -15.32 14.22
N PHE A 361 -3.92 -15.74 13.14
CA PHE A 361 -2.72 -16.57 13.23
C PHE A 361 -1.48 -15.68 13.34
N TYR A 362 -0.64 -15.96 14.33
CA TYR A 362 0.59 -15.20 14.54
C TYR A 362 1.50 -15.30 13.32
N ALA A 363 2.02 -14.16 12.88
CA ALA A 363 2.89 -14.09 11.72
C ALA A 363 3.91 -12.94 11.87
N GLY A 364 4.36 -12.69 13.11
CA GLY A 364 5.37 -11.67 13.43
C GLY A 364 4.93 -10.22 13.13
N ARG A 365 3.63 -9.93 13.16
CA ARG A 365 3.09 -8.58 12.95
C ARG A 365 1.97 -8.28 13.95
N PRO A 366 1.79 -7.00 14.32
CA PRO A 366 0.66 -6.59 15.15
C PRO A 366 -0.69 -6.95 14.52
N TRP A 367 -1.64 -7.31 15.36
CA TRP A 367 -3.02 -7.60 14.99
C TRP A 367 -3.92 -6.44 15.40
N ASP A 368 -4.52 -5.75 14.43
CA ASP A 368 -5.39 -4.60 14.68
C ASP A 368 -6.86 -5.03 14.59
N VAL A 369 -7.68 -4.66 15.58
CA VAL A 369 -9.13 -4.91 15.61
C VAL A 369 -9.89 -3.59 15.77
N SER A 370 -10.86 -3.31 14.89
CA SER A 370 -11.74 -2.12 15.01
C SER A 370 -12.67 -2.27 16.20
N LEU A 371 -12.65 -1.32 17.13
CA LEU A 371 -13.62 -1.27 18.23
C LEU A 371 -14.96 -0.72 17.77
N ARG A 372 -14.98 0.22 16.81
CA ARG A 372 -16.24 0.73 16.25
C ARG A 372 -17.11 -0.37 15.66
N ARG A 373 -16.49 -1.37 15.02
CA ARG A 373 -17.19 -2.51 14.43
C ARG A 373 -18.06 -3.26 15.44
N PHE A 374 -17.70 -3.21 16.72
CA PHE A 374 -18.35 -3.93 17.81
C PHE A 374 -18.99 -2.99 18.85
N ASP A 375 -19.33 -1.77 18.45
CA ASP A 375 -19.95 -0.75 19.29
C ASP A 375 -19.12 -0.37 20.54
N TYR A 376 -17.81 -0.28 20.35
CA TYR A 376 -16.87 0.25 21.35
C TYR A 376 -16.93 -0.47 22.71
N PRO A 377 -16.63 -1.78 22.75
CA PRO A 377 -16.67 -2.54 24.00
C PRO A 377 -15.64 -2.02 25.01
N GLU A 378 -16.05 -1.92 26.28
CA GLU A 378 -15.18 -1.49 27.38
C GLU A 378 -14.34 -2.65 27.96
N SER A 379 -14.74 -3.90 27.71
CA SER A 379 -14.03 -5.10 28.14
C SER A 379 -14.04 -6.18 27.05
N LEU A 380 -12.91 -6.87 26.91
CA LEU A 380 -12.69 -7.95 25.97
C LEU A 380 -11.87 -9.05 26.63
N ARG A 381 -12.10 -10.31 26.24
CA ARG A 381 -11.23 -11.43 26.63
C ARG A 381 -10.35 -11.84 25.47
N LEU A 382 -9.05 -11.90 25.69
CA LEU A 382 -8.07 -12.39 24.72
C LEU A 382 -7.58 -13.77 25.14
N GLU A 383 -7.66 -14.74 24.22
CA GLU A 383 -7.02 -16.05 24.36
C GLU A 383 -5.86 -16.15 23.38
N ILE A 384 -4.70 -16.57 23.86
CA ILE A 384 -3.52 -16.87 23.04
C ILE A 384 -3.22 -18.36 23.19
N TYR A 385 -3.22 -19.06 22.06
CA TYR A 385 -2.87 -20.48 21.97
C TYR A 385 -1.36 -20.62 21.74
N PRO A 386 -0.70 -21.63 22.31
CA PRO A 386 0.74 -21.78 22.24
C PRO A 386 1.21 -22.23 20.87
N LEU A 387 2.25 -21.57 20.36
CA LEU A 387 3.06 -22.06 19.24
C LEU A 387 4.19 -22.90 19.81
N LYS A 388 4.34 -24.14 19.33
CA LYS A 388 5.43 -25.04 19.75
C LYS A 388 6.60 -24.96 18.78
N ASP A 389 7.81 -25.18 19.28
CA ASP A 389 9.04 -25.15 18.48
C ASP A 389 9.12 -26.28 17.42
N ASN A 390 8.35 -27.35 17.61
CA ASN A 390 8.24 -28.49 16.71
C ASN A 390 7.02 -28.45 15.79
N GLU A 391 6.28 -27.35 15.76
CA GLU A 391 5.07 -27.22 14.93
C GLU A 391 5.45 -27.04 13.45
N GLU A 392 4.82 -27.80 12.55
CA GLU A 392 5.06 -27.72 11.10
C GLU A 392 4.38 -26.49 10.48
N VAL A 393 4.89 -25.31 10.80
CA VAL A 393 4.40 -24.02 10.29
C VAL A 393 5.52 -23.22 9.62
N PHE A 394 5.21 -22.64 8.46
CA PHE A 394 6.09 -21.65 7.85
C PHE A 394 5.85 -20.28 8.49
N LEU A 395 6.87 -19.77 9.19
CA LEU A 395 6.99 -18.41 9.71
C LEU A 395 8.26 -17.76 9.19
N GLU A 396 8.18 -16.48 8.82
CA GLU A 396 9.37 -15.70 8.47
C GLU A 396 10.14 -15.24 9.71
N TYR A 397 9.41 -15.00 10.79
CA TYR A 397 9.96 -14.55 12.06
C TYR A 397 9.35 -15.40 13.17
N TRP A 398 10.12 -16.37 13.66
CA TRP A 398 9.77 -17.16 14.82
C TRP A 398 9.90 -16.29 16.08
N PRO A 399 8.95 -16.40 17.03
CA PRO A 399 9.08 -15.73 18.33
C PRO A 399 10.16 -16.40 19.16
N GLU A 400 10.62 -15.73 20.21
CA GLU A 400 11.50 -16.36 21.21
C GLU A 400 10.72 -17.48 21.92
N MET A 401 11.27 -18.70 21.93
CA MET A 401 10.68 -19.86 22.59
C MET A 401 11.17 -19.98 24.02
N LYS A 402 10.25 -20.26 24.95
CA LYS A 402 10.55 -20.58 26.36
C LYS A 402 9.95 -21.94 26.68
N ASP A 403 10.77 -22.84 27.20
CA ASP A 403 10.37 -24.23 27.51
C ASP A 403 9.65 -24.93 26.34
N GLY A 404 10.14 -24.71 25.12
CA GLY A 404 9.64 -25.31 23.88
C GLY A 404 8.37 -24.67 23.29
N LYS A 405 7.85 -23.57 23.88
CA LYS A 405 6.66 -22.87 23.37
C LYS A 405 6.76 -21.34 23.45
N ALA A 406 5.90 -20.66 22.68
CA ALA A 406 5.60 -19.24 22.84
C ALA A 406 4.09 -19.07 23.01
N SER A 407 3.68 -18.38 24.07
CA SER A 407 2.28 -18.05 24.35
C SER A 407 2.23 -16.88 25.33
N ARG A 408 2.22 -15.65 24.82
CA ARG A 408 2.28 -14.44 25.66
C ARG A 408 1.78 -13.20 24.94
N LEU A 409 1.21 -12.28 25.70
CA LEU A 409 0.95 -10.93 25.26
C LEU A 409 2.18 -10.05 25.48
N LEU A 410 2.63 -9.34 24.45
CA LEU A 410 3.74 -8.38 24.53
C LEU A 410 3.27 -6.97 24.88
N GLY A 411 2.08 -6.60 24.43
CA GLY A 411 1.49 -5.30 24.74
C GLY A 411 0.24 -5.01 23.92
N LEU A 412 -0.49 -3.99 24.36
CA LEU A 412 -1.68 -3.47 23.70
C LEU A 412 -1.51 -1.97 23.46
N ASP A 413 -1.88 -1.51 22.28
CA ASP A 413 -1.91 -0.09 21.94
C ASP A 413 -3.31 0.30 21.44
N MET A 414 -3.70 1.54 21.73
CA MET A 414 -4.88 2.17 21.13
C MET A 414 -4.47 3.04 19.95
N ILE A 415 -5.08 2.84 18.80
CA ILE A 415 -4.81 3.62 17.59
C ILE A 415 -6.08 4.30 17.14
N GLU A 416 -6.13 5.62 17.32
CA GLU A 416 -7.28 6.44 16.96
C GLU A 416 -7.23 6.84 15.50
N GLU A 417 -8.36 6.71 14.82
CA GLU A 417 -8.58 7.19 13.46
C GLU A 417 -9.57 8.35 13.49
N PHE A 418 -9.21 9.44 12.84
CA PHE A 418 -9.99 10.67 12.78
C PHE A 418 -10.59 10.85 11.40
N LYS A 419 -11.77 11.47 11.36
CA LYS A 419 -12.38 12.00 10.13
C LYS A 419 -12.27 13.51 10.14
N SER A 420 -11.77 14.09 9.06
CA SER A 420 -11.74 15.53 8.85
C SER A 420 -12.35 15.90 7.52
N GLU A 421 -13.40 16.72 7.56
CA GLU A 421 -14.00 17.29 6.37
C GLU A 421 -13.08 18.36 5.77
N LEU A 422 -13.01 18.37 4.43
CA LEU A 422 -12.29 19.33 3.62
C LEU A 422 -13.32 20.06 2.75
N GLU A 423 -14.04 20.99 3.37
CA GLU A 423 -15.03 21.85 2.72
C GLU A 423 -14.32 23.02 2.02
N VAL A 424 -14.26 22.99 0.68
CA VAL A 424 -13.50 23.93 -0.16
C VAL A 424 -14.39 24.85 -0.97
#